data_AF-A0A947D511-F1
#
_entry.id   AF-A0A947D511-F1
#
_cell.length_a   1.000
_cell.length_b   1.000
_cell.length_c   1.000
_cell.angle_alpha   90.00
_cell.angle_beta   90.00
_cell.angle_gamma   90.00
#
_symmetry.space_group_name_H-M   'P 1'
#
loop_
_entity.id
_entity.type
_entity.pdbx_description
1 polymer ?
#
loop_
_entity_poly.entity_id
_entity_poly.type
_entity_poly.pdbx_seq_one_letter_code
_entity_poly.pdbx_strand_id
1 'polypeptide(L)'
;MTEKKNSAQLSEGWAAHILIDQAYHDAWLIAFAHPFENWIERHGDDLYLRSVFFKSCPSARAVHPIAIVILRMMTGAMLLTQITHDARILGVVNVDGSGRRHVTLITESFHMRVAGSSIIEGGEPAARTAVKRASKNLYLEEALAYFGDQGGWFDLYKCIESIEQWAGGGHELEDMNLIPRDEFKRAKRSANNMRHARLKNKALTNEASFDEAWVIVRDLLSAALARKEKELNQ
;
A
#
# COMPACT_ATOMS: atom_id res chain seq x y z
N MET A 1 14.09 5.25 -39.75
CA MET A 1 12.73 5.79 -39.63
C MET A 1 12.10 5.09 -38.43
N THR A 2 12.37 5.59 -37.23
CA THR A 2 11.85 5.03 -35.97
C THR A 2 10.44 5.56 -35.77
N GLU A 3 9.45 4.67 -35.78
CA GLU A 3 8.07 4.99 -35.46
C GLU A 3 8.01 5.78 -34.15
N LYS A 4 7.43 6.99 -34.21
CA LYS A 4 7.03 7.73 -33.02
C LYS A 4 6.02 6.85 -32.28
N LYS A 5 6.47 6.11 -31.26
CA LYS A 5 5.58 5.50 -30.27
C LYS A 5 4.61 6.59 -29.83
N ASN A 6 3.33 6.39 -30.11
CA ASN A 6 2.24 7.18 -29.54
C ASN A 6 2.45 7.17 -28.02
N SER A 7 3.06 8.23 -27.48
CA SER A 7 3.02 8.48 -26.04
C SER A 7 1.55 8.66 -25.72
N ALA A 8 0.93 7.64 -25.11
CA ALA A 8 -0.47 7.71 -24.74
C ALA A 8 -0.69 9.03 -24.00
N GLN A 9 -1.58 9.86 -24.53
CA GLN A 9 -1.93 11.12 -23.90
C GLN A 9 -2.55 10.79 -22.55
N LEU A 10 -2.10 11.47 -21.50
CA LEU A 10 -2.69 11.35 -20.18
C LEU A 10 -4.19 11.67 -20.25
N SER A 11 -5.01 10.91 -19.54
CA SER A 11 -6.44 11.19 -19.43
C SER A 11 -6.70 12.58 -18.81
N GLU A 12 -7.84 13.19 -19.16
CA GLU A 12 -8.22 14.49 -18.59
C GLU A 12 -8.48 14.40 -17.08
N GLY A 13 -8.16 15.47 -16.35
CA GLY A 13 -8.43 15.64 -14.93
C GLY A 13 -7.18 15.53 -14.06
N TRP A 14 -7.42 15.39 -12.75
CA TRP A 14 -6.36 15.29 -11.74
C TRP A 14 -5.61 13.95 -11.81
N ALA A 15 -4.31 14.00 -11.51
CA ALA A 15 -3.47 12.83 -11.28
C ALA A 15 -2.39 13.17 -10.25
N ALA A 16 -1.86 12.16 -9.57
CA ALA A 16 -0.67 12.32 -8.75
C ALA A 16 0.54 11.70 -9.46
N HIS A 17 1.60 12.48 -9.64
CA HIS A 17 2.86 11.98 -10.20
C HIS A 17 3.52 11.08 -9.14
N ILE A 18 3.76 9.81 -9.48
CA ILE A 18 4.40 8.86 -8.59
C ILE A 18 5.82 8.57 -9.03
N LEU A 19 6.73 8.48 -8.07
CA LEU A 19 8.04 7.89 -8.29
C LEU A 19 8.05 6.47 -7.79
N ILE A 20 8.42 5.56 -8.68
CA ILE A 20 8.73 4.17 -8.43
C ILE A 20 10.01 3.90 -9.22
N ASP A 21 10.86 3.00 -8.72
CA ASP A 21 12.00 2.51 -9.49
C ASP A 21 11.54 1.93 -10.84
N GLN A 22 12.27 2.31 -11.88
CA GLN A 22 11.96 1.96 -13.27
C GLN A 22 11.81 0.45 -13.50
N ALA A 23 12.56 -0.38 -12.77
CA ALA A 23 12.50 -1.84 -12.88
C ALA A 23 11.11 -2.42 -12.55
N TYR A 24 10.27 -1.67 -11.82
CA TYR A 24 8.96 -2.11 -11.36
C TYR A 24 7.79 -1.42 -12.07
N HIS A 25 8.05 -0.50 -13.00
CA HIS A 25 6.99 0.25 -13.66
C HIS A 25 5.96 -0.65 -14.34
N ASP A 26 6.42 -1.66 -15.08
CA ASP A 26 5.53 -2.58 -15.81
C ASP A 26 4.68 -3.40 -14.84
N ALA A 27 5.25 -3.84 -13.72
CA ALA A 27 4.51 -4.60 -12.72
C ALA A 27 3.38 -3.76 -12.08
N TRP A 28 3.63 -2.48 -11.79
CA TRP A 28 2.62 -1.55 -11.30
C TRP A 28 1.52 -1.26 -12.33
N LEU A 29 1.89 -1.07 -13.60
CA LEU A 29 0.92 -0.88 -14.69
C LEU A 29 0.02 -2.10 -14.88
N ILE A 30 0.58 -3.31 -14.83
CA ILE A 30 -0.18 -4.55 -14.92
C ILE A 30 -1.10 -4.71 -13.71
N ALA A 31 -0.55 -4.53 -12.50
CA ALA A 31 -1.30 -4.68 -11.26
C ALA A 31 -2.51 -3.74 -11.21
N PHE A 32 -2.32 -2.49 -11.62
CA PHE A 32 -3.31 -1.42 -11.45
C PHE A 32 -3.69 -0.74 -12.77
N ALA A 33 -4.00 -1.54 -13.79
CA ALA A 33 -4.57 -1.03 -15.04
C ALA A 33 -6.05 -0.62 -14.89
N HIS A 34 -6.48 0.34 -15.71
CA HIS A 34 -7.91 0.64 -15.94
C HIS A 34 -8.65 -0.64 -16.42
N PRO A 35 -9.92 -0.90 -16.03
CA PRO A 35 -10.90 -0.02 -15.38
C PRO A 35 -10.94 -0.10 -13.84
N PHE A 36 -9.81 -0.33 -13.18
CA PHE A 36 -9.77 -0.24 -11.73
C PHE A 36 -9.95 1.22 -11.25
N GLU A 37 -10.69 1.44 -10.15
CA GLU A 37 -11.05 2.78 -9.66
C GLU A 37 -9.82 3.64 -9.30
N ASN A 38 -8.73 2.99 -8.89
CA ASN A 38 -7.42 3.58 -8.65
C ASN A 38 -6.43 2.92 -9.61
N TRP A 39 -5.97 3.62 -10.64
CA TRP A 39 -5.14 3.03 -11.70
C TRP A 39 -3.87 3.83 -11.92
N ILE A 40 -2.87 3.19 -12.54
CA ILE A 40 -1.62 3.82 -12.94
C ILE A 40 -1.64 4.04 -14.45
N GLU A 41 -1.29 5.27 -14.87
CA GLU A 41 -1.05 5.62 -16.27
C GLU A 41 0.45 5.90 -16.46
N ARG A 42 0.99 5.48 -17.61
CA ARG A 42 2.31 5.88 -18.06
C ARG A 42 2.20 7.05 -19.04
N HIS A 43 3.07 8.04 -18.87
CA HIS A 43 3.27 9.06 -19.88
C HIS A 43 4.75 9.41 -20.03
N GLY A 44 5.34 9.03 -21.16
CA GLY A 44 6.80 9.01 -21.28
C GLY A 44 7.38 7.99 -20.31
N ASP A 45 8.35 8.43 -19.51
CA ASP A 45 8.96 7.62 -18.44
C ASP A 45 8.32 7.85 -17.07
N ASP A 46 7.36 8.79 -16.98
CA ASP A 46 6.67 9.11 -15.74
C ASP A 46 5.45 8.20 -15.52
N LEU A 47 5.16 7.92 -14.26
CA LEU A 47 3.94 7.22 -13.84
C LEU A 47 3.01 8.17 -13.08
N TYR A 48 1.72 8.02 -13.31
CA TYR A 48 0.69 8.84 -12.69
C TYR A 48 -0.37 7.95 -12.06
N LEU A 49 -0.58 8.12 -10.75
CA LEU A 49 -1.74 7.59 -10.05
C LEU A 49 -2.97 8.40 -10.45
N ARG A 50 -4.01 7.67 -10.84
CA ARG A 50 -5.35 8.17 -11.12
C ARG A 50 -6.33 7.56 -10.14
N SER A 51 -7.39 8.32 -9.87
CA SER A 51 -8.49 7.85 -9.06
C SER A 51 -9.79 8.53 -9.43
N VAL A 52 -10.89 7.78 -9.39
CA VAL A 52 -12.24 8.36 -9.47
C VAL A 52 -12.50 9.39 -8.38
N PHE A 53 -11.86 9.25 -7.22
CA PHE A 53 -11.98 10.19 -6.09
C PHE A 53 -11.34 11.54 -6.36
N PHE A 54 -10.40 11.64 -7.31
CA PHE A 54 -9.79 12.92 -7.64
C PHE A 54 -10.75 13.84 -8.41
N LYS A 55 -11.81 13.30 -9.03
CA LYS A 55 -12.76 14.09 -9.82
C LYS A 55 -13.52 15.14 -8.99
N SER A 56 -13.77 14.86 -7.70
CA SER A 56 -14.44 15.78 -6.79
C SER A 56 -13.49 16.79 -6.12
N CYS A 57 -12.19 16.68 -6.36
CA CYS A 57 -11.20 17.55 -5.73
C CYS A 57 -11.15 18.92 -6.42
N PRO A 58 -11.32 20.03 -5.67
CA PRO A 58 -11.29 21.37 -6.26
C PRO A 58 -9.87 21.87 -6.55
N SER A 59 -8.83 21.22 -6.02
CA SER A 59 -7.45 21.69 -6.14
C SER A 59 -6.43 20.57 -5.92
N ALA A 60 -5.18 20.84 -6.34
CA ALA A 60 -4.05 19.95 -6.08
C ALA A 60 -3.85 19.65 -4.58
N ARG A 61 -4.10 20.64 -3.71
CA ARG A 61 -3.99 20.48 -2.25
C ARG A 61 -5.01 19.50 -1.69
N ALA A 62 -6.19 19.39 -2.32
CA ALA A 62 -7.21 18.41 -1.94
C ALA A 62 -6.88 17.00 -2.47
N VAL A 63 -6.27 16.90 -3.65
CA VAL A 63 -5.85 15.62 -4.25
C VAL A 63 -4.73 14.96 -3.44
N HIS A 64 -3.72 15.73 -3.03
CA HIS A 64 -2.50 15.19 -2.41
C HIS A 64 -2.75 14.24 -1.22
N PRO A 65 -3.51 14.60 -0.16
CA PRO A 65 -3.74 13.70 0.97
C PRO A 65 -4.50 12.42 0.57
N ILE A 66 -5.44 12.51 -0.39
CA ILE A 66 -6.17 11.35 -0.90
C ILE A 66 -5.22 10.42 -1.68
N ALA A 67 -4.34 11.01 -2.50
CA ALA A 67 -3.36 10.28 -3.27
C ALA A 67 -2.35 9.53 -2.39
N ILE A 68 -1.94 10.12 -1.26
CA ILE A 68 -1.08 9.44 -0.27
C ILE A 68 -1.76 8.17 0.27
N VAL A 69 -3.02 8.27 0.70
CA VAL A 69 -3.75 7.11 1.25
C VAL A 69 -3.89 6.01 0.21
N ILE A 70 -4.31 6.36 -1.00
CA ILE A 70 -4.47 5.40 -2.10
C ILE A 70 -3.11 4.75 -2.46
N LEU A 71 -2.05 5.55 -2.57
CA LEU A 71 -0.73 5.02 -2.93
C LEU A 71 -0.18 4.09 -1.85
N ARG A 72 -0.37 4.42 -0.56
CA ARG A 72 0.00 3.54 0.56
C ARG A 72 -0.73 2.21 0.49
N MET A 73 -2.03 2.21 0.25
CA MET A 73 -2.79 0.96 0.09
C MET A 73 -2.29 0.13 -1.10
N MET A 74 -2.05 0.77 -2.25
CA MET A 74 -1.53 0.09 -3.43
C MET A 74 -0.12 -0.47 -3.18
N THR A 75 0.74 0.28 -2.49
CA THR A 75 2.07 -0.17 -2.08
C THR A 75 1.97 -1.37 -1.14
N GLY A 76 1.10 -1.31 -0.13
CA GLY A 76 0.84 -2.43 0.77
C GLY A 76 0.41 -3.68 0.02
N ALA A 77 -0.49 -3.55 -0.96
CA ALA A 77 -0.91 -4.66 -1.79
C ALA A 77 0.22 -5.23 -2.66
N MET A 78 1.09 -4.39 -3.22
CA MET A 78 2.27 -4.83 -3.98
C MET A 78 3.26 -5.58 -3.09
N LEU A 79 3.48 -5.10 -1.86
CA LEU A 79 4.33 -5.76 -0.86
C LEU A 79 3.81 -7.15 -0.46
N LEU A 80 2.49 -7.32 -0.32
CA LEU A 80 1.89 -8.64 -0.08
C LEU A 80 2.20 -9.62 -1.21
N THR A 81 2.26 -9.14 -2.46
CA THR A 81 2.60 -9.96 -3.64
C THR A 81 4.09 -10.18 -3.85
N GLN A 82 4.95 -9.66 -2.97
CA GLN A 82 6.41 -9.71 -3.14
C GLN A 82 6.89 -9.05 -4.45
N ILE A 83 6.14 -8.05 -4.94
CA ILE A 83 6.51 -7.24 -6.10
C ILE A 83 6.82 -5.85 -5.54
N THR A 84 8.09 -5.49 -5.37
CA THR A 84 8.46 -4.46 -4.38
C THR A 84 9.03 -3.19 -4.98
N HIS A 85 8.56 -2.02 -4.55
CA HIS A 85 9.43 -0.92 -4.11
C HIS A 85 8.60 0.21 -3.50
N ASP A 86 9.26 1.11 -2.76
CA ASP A 86 8.64 2.33 -2.26
C ASP A 86 8.12 3.16 -3.43
N ALA A 87 6.81 3.40 -3.40
CA ALA A 87 6.17 4.36 -4.27
C ALA A 87 5.92 5.65 -3.48
N ARG A 88 6.22 6.80 -4.07
CA ARG A 88 5.97 8.10 -3.44
C ARG A 88 5.31 9.08 -4.38
N ILE A 89 4.61 10.06 -3.82
CA ILE A 89 4.03 11.17 -4.56
C ILE A 89 5.10 12.25 -4.76
N LEU A 90 5.38 12.63 -6.01
CA LEU A 90 6.26 13.77 -6.34
C LEU A 90 5.50 15.08 -6.49
N GLY A 91 4.20 14.99 -6.78
CA GLY A 91 3.36 16.14 -7.01
C GLY A 91 2.00 15.76 -7.55
N VAL A 92 1.17 16.77 -7.78
CA VAL A 92 -0.16 16.62 -8.37
C VAL A 92 -0.22 17.42 -9.65
N VAL A 93 -0.85 16.84 -10.66
CA VAL A 93 -1.06 17.46 -11.97
C VAL A 93 -2.54 17.53 -12.30
N ASN A 94 -2.97 18.64 -12.91
CA ASN A 94 -4.24 18.69 -13.63
C ASN A 94 -3.94 18.66 -15.14
N VAL A 95 -4.56 17.73 -15.84
CA VAL A 95 -4.51 17.65 -17.30
C VAL A 95 -5.82 18.22 -17.84
N ASP A 96 -5.75 19.30 -18.60
CA ASP A 96 -6.93 19.87 -19.23
C ASP A 96 -7.32 19.11 -20.52
N GLY A 97 -8.50 19.41 -21.07
CA GLY A 97 -8.97 18.83 -22.34
C GLY A 97 -8.10 19.15 -23.57
N SER A 98 -7.09 20.02 -23.44
CA SER A 98 -6.09 20.28 -24.48
C SER A 98 -4.80 19.46 -24.32
N GLY A 99 -4.70 18.67 -23.24
CA GLY A 99 -3.51 17.90 -22.88
C GLY A 99 -2.40 18.71 -22.21
N ARG A 100 -2.64 19.99 -21.89
CA ARG A 100 -1.68 20.81 -21.13
C ARG A 100 -1.71 20.43 -19.65
N ARG A 101 -0.56 20.55 -18.99
CA ARG A 101 -0.38 20.17 -17.59
C ARG A 101 -0.15 21.39 -16.72
N HIS A 102 -0.88 21.44 -15.61
CA HIS A 102 -0.56 22.31 -14.49
C HIS A 102 0.04 21.46 -13.38
N VAL A 103 1.34 21.63 -13.10
CA VAL A 103 2.10 20.80 -12.15
C VAL A 103 2.32 21.55 -10.84
N THR A 104 1.93 20.93 -9.73
CA THR A 104 2.28 21.38 -8.38
C THR A 104 3.23 20.34 -7.76
N LEU A 105 4.49 20.73 -7.52
CA LEU A 105 5.50 19.88 -6.89
C LEU A 105 5.44 20.01 -5.36
N ILE A 106 5.51 18.88 -4.65
CA ILE A 106 5.56 18.80 -3.18
C ILE A 106 6.73 17.88 -2.83
N THR A 107 7.72 18.35 -2.08
CA THR A 107 8.96 17.60 -1.80
C THR A 107 9.00 17.09 -0.36
N GLU A 108 9.18 15.78 -0.18
CA GLU A 108 9.44 15.11 1.12
C GLU A 108 10.73 14.24 1.05
N SER A 109 11.34 13.93 2.20
CA SER A 109 12.66 13.30 2.38
C SER A 109 12.71 11.75 2.22
N PHE A 110 13.91 11.18 2.02
CA PHE A 110 14.19 9.87 1.37
C PHE A 110 14.63 8.71 2.29
N HIS A 111 14.11 7.50 2.05
CA HIS A 111 14.65 6.20 2.48
C HIS A 111 14.46 5.14 1.36
N MET A 112 15.28 4.08 1.31
CA MET A 112 15.26 3.07 0.22
C MET A 112 15.51 1.65 0.74
N ARG A 113 14.75 0.66 0.24
CA ARG A 113 14.90 -0.77 0.57
C ARG A 113 14.56 -1.67 -0.64
N VAL A 114 15.42 -2.64 -0.97
CA VAL A 114 15.36 -3.49 -2.19
C VAL A 114 14.84 -4.90 -1.91
N ALA A 115 13.96 -5.43 -2.77
CA ALA A 115 13.59 -6.85 -2.82
C ALA A 115 13.21 -7.33 -4.25
N GLY A 116 13.41 -8.62 -4.53
CA GLY A 116 13.17 -9.25 -5.84
C GLY A 116 11.73 -9.72 -6.05
N SER A 117 11.32 -9.90 -7.31
CA SER A 117 9.94 -10.23 -7.71
C SER A 117 9.89 -11.35 -8.76
N SER A 118 8.83 -12.17 -8.68
CA SER A 118 8.37 -13.08 -9.74
C SER A 118 6.99 -12.64 -10.25
N ILE A 119 6.76 -12.66 -11.57
CA ILE A 119 5.46 -12.36 -12.20
C ILE A 119 4.66 -13.66 -12.34
N ILE A 120 3.41 -13.68 -11.87
CA ILE A 120 2.45 -14.78 -12.10
C ILE A 120 1.54 -14.37 -13.26
N GLU A 121 1.48 -15.18 -14.32
CA GLU A 121 0.55 -14.98 -15.45
C GLU A 121 -0.80 -15.67 -15.21
N GLY A 122 -1.90 -14.92 -15.36
CA GLY A 122 -3.28 -15.42 -15.38
C GLY A 122 -4.15 -14.95 -14.20
N GLY A 123 -5.29 -14.31 -14.50
CA GLY A 123 -6.28 -13.85 -13.51
C GLY A 123 -6.17 -12.36 -13.16
N GLU A 124 -7.09 -11.88 -12.30
CA GLU A 124 -6.99 -10.52 -11.75
C GLU A 124 -5.73 -10.41 -10.87
N PRO A 125 -4.89 -9.37 -11.03
CA PRO A 125 -3.66 -9.25 -10.24
C PRO A 125 -3.94 -9.34 -8.74
N ALA A 126 -3.16 -10.15 -8.02
CA ALA A 126 -3.36 -10.38 -6.59
C ALA A 126 -3.34 -9.08 -5.77
N ALA A 127 -2.48 -8.12 -6.15
CA ALA A 127 -2.44 -6.80 -5.52
C ALA A 127 -3.77 -6.04 -5.69
N ARG A 128 -4.37 -6.07 -6.89
CA ARG A 128 -5.68 -5.46 -7.13
C ARG A 128 -6.77 -6.12 -6.30
N THR A 129 -6.73 -7.45 -6.19
CA THR A 129 -7.66 -8.22 -5.37
C THR A 129 -7.52 -7.86 -3.89
N ALA A 130 -6.29 -7.70 -3.38
CA ALA A 130 -6.03 -7.26 -2.01
C ALA A 130 -6.66 -5.89 -1.73
N VAL A 131 -6.46 -4.91 -2.62
CA VAL A 131 -7.08 -3.57 -2.47
C VAL A 131 -8.60 -3.66 -2.48
N LYS A 132 -9.21 -4.39 -3.42
CA LYS A 132 -10.67 -4.58 -3.48
C LYS A 132 -11.28 -5.27 -2.26
N ARG A 133 -10.52 -6.15 -1.60
CA ARG A 133 -10.98 -6.82 -0.37
C ARG A 133 -10.84 -5.89 0.82
N ALA A 134 -9.71 -5.19 0.93
CA ALA A 134 -9.48 -4.22 1.98
C ALA A 134 -10.54 -3.10 1.96
N SER A 135 -10.91 -2.58 0.80
CA SER A 135 -11.88 -1.48 0.64
C SER A 135 -13.31 -1.80 1.10
N LYS A 136 -13.60 -3.05 1.49
CA LYS A 136 -14.90 -3.44 2.06
C LYS A 136 -14.97 -3.26 3.57
N ASN A 137 -13.83 -3.06 4.22
CA ASN A 137 -13.74 -2.90 5.66
C ASN A 137 -12.68 -1.85 6.01
N LEU A 138 -13.11 -0.77 6.67
CA LEU A 138 -12.24 0.36 7.03
C LEU A 138 -10.95 -0.07 7.75
N TYR A 139 -11.03 -1.05 8.64
CA TYR A 139 -9.85 -1.49 9.39
C TYR A 139 -8.87 -2.30 8.54
N LEU A 140 -9.35 -3.13 7.60
CA LEU A 140 -8.44 -3.82 6.66
C LEU A 140 -7.84 -2.85 5.64
N GLU A 141 -8.58 -1.81 5.26
CA GLU A 141 -8.08 -0.70 4.45
C GLU A 141 -6.94 0.04 5.17
N GLU A 142 -7.14 0.43 6.42
CA GLU A 142 -6.11 1.05 7.25
C GLU A 142 -4.90 0.14 7.46
N ALA A 143 -5.13 -1.15 7.76
CA ALA A 143 -4.05 -2.12 7.93
C ALA A 143 -3.18 -2.21 6.69
N LEU A 144 -3.80 -2.30 5.51
CA LEU A 144 -3.09 -2.34 4.23
C LEU A 144 -2.31 -1.05 3.96
N ALA A 145 -2.87 0.11 4.30
CA ALA A 145 -2.20 1.40 4.16
C ALA A 145 -0.97 1.52 5.09
N TYR A 146 -1.09 1.15 6.37
CA TYR A 146 0.05 1.16 7.30
C TYR A 146 1.14 0.16 6.87
N PHE A 147 0.74 -1.02 6.41
CA PHE A 147 1.70 -2.00 5.88
C PHE A 147 2.47 -1.47 4.67
N GLY A 148 1.81 -0.66 3.83
CA GLY A 148 2.41 -0.01 2.66
C GLY A 148 3.30 1.18 2.95
N ASP A 149 3.22 1.81 4.12
CA ASP A 149 4.01 3.01 4.45
C ASP A 149 5.48 2.70 4.78
N GLN A 150 5.79 1.44 5.10
CA GLN A 150 7.14 0.96 5.46
C GLN A 150 7.88 1.79 6.55
N GLY A 151 7.18 2.66 7.28
CA GLY A 151 7.76 3.67 8.20
C GLY A 151 8.32 3.13 9.53
N GLY A 152 8.58 1.82 9.60
CA GLY A 152 9.24 1.16 10.72
C GLY A 152 8.28 0.58 11.75
N TRP A 153 8.73 0.48 13.00
CA TRP A 153 8.01 -0.24 14.06
C TRP A 153 6.64 0.35 14.41
N PHE A 154 6.47 1.66 14.23
CA PHE A 154 5.20 2.35 14.49
C PHE A 154 4.11 1.86 13.52
N ASP A 155 4.38 1.89 12.22
CA ASP A 155 3.41 1.48 11.19
C ASP A 155 3.11 -0.01 11.24
N LEU A 156 4.14 -0.83 11.52
CA LEU A 156 3.95 -2.26 11.71
C LEU A 156 3.00 -2.55 12.88
N TYR A 157 3.16 -1.82 13.99
CA TYR A 157 2.26 -1.96 15.13
C TYR A 157 0.85 -1.42 14.81
N LYS A 158 0.73 -0.30 14.05
CA LYS A 158 -0.56 0.23 13.61
C LYS A 158 -1.30 -0.72 12.67
N CYS A 159 -0.60 -1.40 11.78
CA CYS A 159 -1.15 -2.48 10.98
C CYS A 159 -1.74 -3.59 11.87
N ILE A 160 -1.04 -4.00 12.92
CA ILE A 160 -1.56 -5.00 13.87
C ILE A 160 -2.82 -4.49 14.57
N GLU A 161 -2.82 -3.26 15.11
CA GLU A 161 -4.00 -2.69 15.77
C GLU A 161 -5.22 -2.68 14.85
N SER A 162 -5.05 -2.29 13.59
CA SER A 162 -6.16 -2.28 12.63
C SER A 162 -6.68 -3.70 12.35
N ILE A 163 -5.81 -4.72 12.24
CA ILE A 163 -6.28 -6.11 12.09
C ILE A 163 -7.01 -6.59 13.35
N GLU A 164 -6.60 -6.18 14.55
CA GLU A 164 -7.33 -6.47 15.79
C GLU A 164 -8.72 -5.83 15.80
N GLN A 165 -8.84 -4.55 15.39
CA GLN A 165 -10.14 -3.88 15.30
C GLN A 165 -11.07 -4.57 14.29
N TRP A 166 -10.53 -5.03 13.16
CA TRP A 166 -11.29 -5.84 12.21
C TRP A 166 -11.84 -7.13 12.84
N ALA A 167 -11.03 -7.79 13.68
CA ALA A 167 -11.42 -9.03 14.34
C ALA A 167 -12.36 -8.86 15.53
N GLY A 168 -12.59 -7.62 16.00
CA GLY A 168 -13.35 -7.33 17.22
C GLY A 168 -12.49 -7.20 18.48
N GLY A 169 -11.17 -7.36 18.35
CA GLY A 169 -10.20 -7.25 19.43
C GLY A 169 -9.01 -8.20 19.25
N GLY A 170 -8.01 -8.04 20.12
CA GLY A 170 -6.81 -8.88 20.07
C GLY A 170 -7.05 -10.32 20.51
N HIS A 171 -8.01 -10.55 21.41
CA HIS A 171 -8.34 -11.90 21.86
C HIS A 171 -9.07 -12.68 20.76
N GLU A 172 -10.03 -12.02 20.12
CA GLU A 172 -10.81 -12.53 19.01
C GLU A 172 -9.90 -12.87 17.82
N LEU A 173 -8.92 -12.00 17.52
CA LEU A 173 -7.92 -12.28 16.50
C LEU A 173 -7.05 -13.50 16.81
N GLU A 174 -6.64 -13.68 18.08
CA GLU A 174 -5.91 -14.87 18.52
C GLU A 174 -6.75 -16.15 18.32
N ASP A 175 -8.05 -16.08 18.64
CA ASP A 175 -8.97 -17.22 18.54
C ASP A 175 -9.26 -17.61 17.08
N MET A 176 -9.15 -16.67 16.14
CA MET A 176 -9.24 -16.95 14.70
C MET A 176 -8.09 -17.83 14.17
N ASN A 177 -6.99 -17.96 14.92
CA ASN A 177 -5.82 -18.80 14.62
C ASN A 177 -5.31 -18.64 13.17
N LEU A 178 -5.24 -17.38 12.70
CA LEU A 178 -4.77 -17.05 11.34
C LEU A 178 -3.26 -17.30 11.16
N ILE A 179 -2.50 -17.18 12.24
CA ILE A 179 -1.07 -17.47 12.35
C ILE A 179 -0.79 -18.09 13.74
N PRO A 180 0.38 -18.74 13.96
CA PRO A 180 0.72 -19.26 15.28
C PRO A 180 0.66 -18.19 16.37
N ARG A 181 -0.08 -18.49 17.44
CA ARG A 181 -0.33 -17.56 18.56
C ARG A 181 0.95 -16.95 19.14
N ASP A 182 1.99 -17.76 19.30
CA ASP A 182 3.26 -17.31 19.88
C ASP A 182 4.01 -16.34 18.95
N GLU A 183 3.91 -16.54 17.63
CA GLU A 183 4.49 -15.64 16.64
C GLU A 183 3.75 -14.30 16.62
N PHE A 184 2.42 -14.33 16.63
CA PHE A 184 1.59 -13.12 16.73
C PHE A 184 1.95 -12.31 17.97
N LYS A 185 1.94 -12.94 19.15
CA LYS A 185 2.28 -12.29 20.42
C LYS A 185 3.69 -11.72 20.42
N ARG A 186 4.65 -12.46 19.84
CA ARG A 186 6.05 -12.02 19.72
C ARG A 186 6.17 -10.80 18.83
N ALA A 187 5.56 -10.80 17.64
CA ALA A 187 5.58 -9.67 16.72
C ALA A 187 4.90 -8.42 17.33
N LYS A 188 3.69 -8.58 17.88
CA LYS A 188 2.95 -7.48 18.52
C LYS A 188 3.73 -6.87 19.68
N ARG A 189 4.28 -7.69 20.57
CA ARG A 189 5.07 -7.22 21.72
C ARG A 189 6.32 -6.46 21.25
N SER A 190 7.04 -6.99 20.27
CA SER A 190 8.26 -6.38 19.74
C SER A 190 7.96 -5.03 19.09
N ALA A 191 6.91 -4.96 18.25
CA ALA A 191 6.50 -3.72 17.61
C ALA A 191 6.01 -2.67 18.63
N ASN A 192 5.26 -3.10 19.65
CA ASN A 192 4.82 -2.22 20.73
C ASN A 192 6.00 -1.69 21.58
N ASN A 193 7.00 -2.52 21.87
CA ASN A 193 8.18 -2.08 22.61
C ASN A 193 8.99 -1.08 21.79
N MET A 194 9.27 -1.43 20.53
CA MET A 194 10.14 -0.66 19.66
C MET A 194 9.56 0.69 19.22
N ARG A 195 8.22 0.79 19.04
CA ARG A 195 7.59 2.11 18.78
C ARG A 195 7.74 3.09 19.95
N HIS A 196 7.93 2.57 21.17
CA HIS A 196 8.09 3.35 22.40
C HIS A 196 9.55 3.43 22.87
N ALA A 197 10.52 2.93 22.10
CA ALA A 197 11.91 2.72 22.53
C ALA A 197 12.68 4.00 22.91
N ARG A 198 12.09 5.19 22.76
CA ARG A 198 12.58 6.40 23.44
C ARG A 198 12.49 6.33 24.97
N LEU A 199 11.82 5.31 25.55
CA LEU A 199 11.45 5.33 26.98
C LEU A 199 12.06 4.28 27.91
N LYS A 200 12.61 3.11 27.52
CA LYS A 200 13.08 2.12 28.53
C LYS A 200 14.25 1.20 28.10
N ASN A 201 15.28 1.14 28.95
CA ASN A 201 16.51 0.31 28.86
C ASN A 201 16.32 -1.21 29.12
N LYS A 202 15.11 -1.77 29.04
CA LYS A 202 14.90 -3.20 29.33
C LYS A 202 14.68 -3.97 28.03
N ALA A 203 15.75 -4.60 27.54
CA ALA A 203 15.65 -5.57 26.46
C ALA A 203 14.66 -6.68 26.86
N LEU A 204 13.67 -6.94 26.02
CA LEU A 204 12.81 -8.10 26.20
C LEU A 204 13.57 -9.34 25.73
N THR A 205 13.33 -10.49 26.36
CA THR A 205 13.83 -11.76 25.86
C THR A 205 12.97 -12.23 24.68
N ASN A 206 13.61 -12.78 23.65
CA ASN A 206 12.94 -13.31 22.46
C ASN A 206 12.06 -12.27 21.74
N GLU A 207 12.63 -11.10 21.43
CA GLU A 207 12.02 -10.14 20.49
C GLU A 207 12.18 -10.64 19.07
N ALA A 208 11.15 -10.40 18.25
CA ALA A 208 11.30 -10.51 16.80
C ALA A 208 12.15 -9.33 16.33
N SER A 209 13.09 -9.59 15.41
CA SER A 209 13.67 -8.55 14.57
C SER A 209 12.58 -7.87 13.73
N PHE A 210 12.89 -6.70 13.16
CA PHE A 210 11.93 -5.99 12.31
C PHE A 210 11.49 -6.86 11.13
N ASP A 211 12.43 -7.58 10.52
CA ASP A 211 12.17 -8.38 9.32
C ASP A 211 11.30 -9.60 9.66
N GLU A 212 11.56 -10.27 10.78
CA GLU A 212 10.69 -11.35 11.27
C GLU A 212 9.29 -10.83 11.59
N ALA A 213 9.18 -9.71 12.31
CA ALA A 213 7.89 -9.13 12.64
C ALA A 213 7.13 -8.70 11.38
N TRP A 214 7.83 -8.15 10.39
CA TRP A 214 7.27 -7.76 9.11
C TRP A 214 6.69 -8.96 8.35
N VAL A 215 7.43 -10.08 8.28
CA VAL A 215 6.94 -11.33 7.67
C VAL A 215 5.71 -11.86 8.41
N ILE A 216 5.73 -11.90 9.75
CA ILE A 216 4.59 -12.35 10.55
C ILE A 216 3.35 -11.49 10.27
N VAL A 217 3.49 -10.16 10.23
CA VAL A 217 2.38 -9.24 9.96
C VAL A 217 1.89 -9.33 8.51
N ARG A 218 2.79 -9.52 7.54
CA ARG A 218 2.43 -9.77 6.14
C ARG A 218 1.54 -11.01 6.02
N ASP A 219 1.92 -12.09 6.67
CA ASP A 219 1.21 -13.37 6.60
C ASP A 219 -0.14 -13.26 7.32
N LEU A 220 -0.18 -12.58 8.47
CA LEU A 220 -1.41 -12.24 9.19
C LEU A 220 -2.38 -11.41 8.34
N LEU A 221 -1.90 -10.33 7.71
CA LEU A 221 -2.71 -9.45 6.86
C LEU A 221 -3.22 -10.21 5.63
N SER A 222 -2.37 -11.05 5.03
CA SER A 222 -2.76 -11.91 3.91
C SER A 222 -3.88 -12.88 4.29
N ALA A 223 -3.77 -13.53 5.45
CA ALA A 223 -4.80 -14.42 5.98
C ALA A 223 -6.10 -13.68 6.30
N ALA A 224 -6.03 -12.48 6.89
CA ALA A 224 -7.19 -11.64 7.17
C ALA A 224 -7.93 -11.25 5.86
N LEU A 225 -7.20 -10.81 4.84
CA LEU A 225 -7.74 -10.49 3.52
C LEU A 225 -8.25 -11.73 2.74
N ALA A 226 -7.79 -12.93 3.08
CA ALA A 226 -8.26 -14.17 2.48
C ALA A 226 -9.58 -14.68 3.09
N ARG A 227 -9.89 -14.26 4.31
CA ARG A 227 -11.08 -14.71 5.03
C ARG A 227 -12.37 -14.19 4.37
N LYS A 228 -13.38 -15.05 4.28
CA LYS A 228 -14.69 -14.68 3.73
C LYS A 228 -15.53 -14.01 4.82
N GLU A 229 -16.13 -12.86 4.53
CA GLU A 229 -17.00 -12.12 5.46
C GLU A 229 -18.13 -12.95 6.09
N LYS A 230 -18.57 -14.03 5.43
CA LYS A 230 -19.64 -14.91 5.93
C LYS A 230 -19.31 -15.63 7.24
N GLU A 231 -18.04 -15.69 7.64
CA GLU A 231 -17.59 -16.38 8.85
C GLU A 231 -17.54 -15.49 10.10
N LEU A 232 -17.83 -14.18 9.98
CA LEU A 232 -17.79 -13.23 11.10
C LEU A 232 -19.16 -12.97 11.76
N ASN A 233 -20.25 -13.39 11.10
CA ASN A 233 -21.64 -13.17 11.56
C ASN A 233 -22.34 -14.46 12.01
N GLN A 234 -21.58 -15.54 12.28
CA GLN A 234 -22.05 -16.80 12.86
C GLN A 234 -21.42 -16.98 14.24
#